data_AF-A0A8S9Y8J2-F1
#
_entry.id   AF-A0A8S9Y8J2-F1
#
_cell.length_a   1.000
_cell.length_b   1.000
_cell.length_c   1.000
_cell.angle_alpha   90.00
_cell.angle_beta   90.00
_cell.angle_gamma   90.00
#
_symmetry.space_group_name_H-M   'P 1'
#
loop_
_entity.id
_entity.type
_entity.pdbx_description
1 polymer ?
#
loop_
_entity_poly.entity_id
_entity_poly.type
_entity_poly.pdbx_seq_one_letter_code
_entity_poly.pdbx_strand_id
1 'polypeptide(L)'
;MGYSRRHLVLFEGSNSIRKRIINVTFETEQFVNSKNLLVRLSDEDDLYFLYSTCITDEEFNSIKTQQGLLVDFAGFSQKVIDLLGFCSEEEDKPCPKYILKFLCLSDPSKQGTLQIVEATNFKYLTHLSLNLCAGDNETLKAYLVGQLKSLKAESKAKIDSLENSLSEKSYELSESKRNLSSLDEELNNVKSSSRLREETLKREFEEKLTVWEEKYTQAESTYQCTLADEQQRSSKAREQIRNEFSQKLHLLKEENKQLGETRDQLLSQVKLLTGQLATLEDQATAAKEELIVVRSKLRTAEQANESQTATLSRLESRLSVLEQELIAKDQLITRTQDLLTSEQEAKVSKLFLILSGSPSSNLFTCH
;
A
#
# COMPACT_ATOMS: atom_id res chain seq x y z
N MET A 1 -42.77 57.43 60.53
CA MET A 1 -43.08 56.00 60.26
C MET A 1 -44.60 55.92 60.19
N GLY A 2 -45.15 55.65 59.01
CA GLY A 2 -46.59 55.45 58.83
C GLY A 2 -46.86 54.00 58.50
N TYR A 3 -47.93 53.43 59.06
CA TYR A 3 -48.48 52.14 58.66
C TYR A 3 -49.61 52.41 57.67
N SER A 4 -49.62 51.72 56.53
CA SER A 4 -50.73 51.74 55.58
C SER A 4 -50.83 50.35 54.96
N ARG A 5 -51.90 49.62 55.27
CA ARG A 5 -52.15 48.29 54.72
C ARG A 5 -53.64 48.01 54.60
N ARG A 6 -53.98 47.16 53.63
CA ARG A 6 -55.32 46.63 53.47
C ARG A 6 -55.60 45.53 54.51
N HIS A 7 -56.77 45.62 55.14
CA HIS A 7 -57.28 44.68 56.11
C HIS A 7 -58.73 44.30 55.81
N LEU A 8 -59.10 43.06 56.05
CA LEU A 8 -60.49 42.64 56.11
C LEU A 8 -61.17 43.17 57.38
N VAL A 9 -62.10 44.11 57.20
CA VAL A 9 -62.87 44.75 58.27
C VAL A 9 -64.31 44.25 58.26
N LEU A 10 -64.82 43.85 59.42
CA LEU A 10 -66.23 43.53 59.62
C LEU A 10 -67.02 44.80 59.96
N PHE A 11 -67.85 45.25 59.04
CA PHE A 11 -68.78 46.36 59.24
C PHE A 11 -70.05 45.86 59.92
N GLU A 12 -70.28 46.27 61.17
CA GLU A 12 -71.48 45.93 61.92
C GLU A 12 -72.42 47.16 61.93
N GLY A 13 -73.56 47.02 61.26
CA GLY A 13 -74.66 48.00 61.28
C GLY A 13 -75.88 47.46 62.03
N SER A 14 -76.93 48.28 62.15
CA SER A 14 -78.11 47.98 62.96
C SER A 14 -78.84 46.66 62.64
N ASN A 15 -78.65 46.07 61.44
CA ASN A 15 -79.21 44.76 61.08
C ASN A 15 -78.38 43.95 60.04
N SER A 16 -77.13 44.32 59.77
CA SER A 16 -76.30 43.58 58.79
C SER A 16 -74.82 43.63 59.10
N ILE A 17 -74.13 42.50 58.95
CA ILE A 17 -72.68 42.40 59.01
C ILE A 17 -72.15 42.28 57.57
N ARG A 18 -71.27 43.19 57.17
CA ARG A 18 -70.62 43.17 55.85
C ARG A 18 -69.11 43.07 56.02
N LYS A 19 -68.45 42.26 55.18
CA LYS A 19 -66.98 42.21 55.14
C LYS A 19 -66.50 43.12 54.01
N ARG A 20 -65.54 44.00 54.27
CA ARG A 20 -64.88 44.82 53.24
C ARG A 20 -63.38 44.82 53.48
N ILE A 21 -62.61 44.88 52.41
CA ILE A 21 -61.17 45.09 52.49
C ILE A 21 -60.95 46.60 52.45
N ILE A 22 -60.42 47.16 53.53
CA ILE A 22 -60.25 48.61 53.70
C ILE A 22 -58.77 48.89 53.95
N ASN A 23 -58.27 49.98 53.38
CA ASN A 23 -56.95 50.47 53.72
C ASN A 23 -56.99 51.18 55.08
N VAL A 24 -56.21 50.66 56.02
CA VAL A 24 -56.07 51.18 57.38
C VAL A 24 -54.73 51.87 57.48
N THR A 25 -54.75 53.16 57.77
CA THR A 25 -53.55 53.99 57.88
C THR A 25 -53.38 54.56 59.29
N PHE A 26 -52.20 54.38 59.86
CA PHE A 26 -51.76 54.99 61.10
C PHE A 26 -50.50 55.80 60.82
N GLU A 27 -50.62 57.12 60.85
CA GLU A 27 -49.54 58.04 60.53
C GLU A 27 -49.28 58.96 61.72
N THR A 28 -48.05 59.00 62.21
CA THR A 28 -47.66 59.99 63.21
C THR A 28 -47.31 61.31 62.53
N GLU A 29 -48.12 62.32 62.74
CA GLU A 29 -47.86 63.69 62.31
C GLU A 29 -47.10 64.41 63.42
N GLN A 30 -45.93 64.96 63.08
CA GLN A 30 -45.12 65.78 63.99
C GLN A 30 -45.28 67.25 63.62
N PHE A 31 -45.88 68.02 64.52
CA PHE A 31 -45.91 69.46 64.47
C PHE A 31 -44.85 70.04 65.41
N VAL A 32 -44.49 71.31 65.21
CA VAL A 32 -43.38 72.00 65.89
C VAL A 32 -43.41 71.84 67.42
N ASN A 33 -44.61 71.74 68.03
CA ASN A 33 -44.80 71.57 69.48
C ASN A 33 -45.82 70.46 69.87
N SER A 34 -46.27 69.62 68.94
CA SER A 34 -47.23 68.55 69.25
C SER A 34 -47.05 67.33 68.36
N LYS A 35 -47.29 66.15 68.92
CA LYS A 35 -47.33 64.89 68.17
C LYS A 35 -48.79 64.46 68.09
N ASN A 36 -49.24 64.21 66.88
CA ASN A 36 -50.59 63.73 66.63
C ASN A 36 -50.51 62.37 65.93
N LEU A 37 -51.46 61.49 66.24
CA LEU A 37 -51.60 60.22 65.56
C LEU A 37 -52.85 60.27 64.68
N LEU A 38 -52.66 60.35 63.37
CA LEU A 38 -53.72 60.24 62.40
C LEU A 38 -54.06 58.75 62.22
N VAL A 39 -55.31 58.41 62.51
CA VAL A 39 -55.89 57.10 62.18
C VAL A 39 -56.92 57.31 61.10
N ARG A 40 -56.81 56.57 60.01
CA ARG A 40 -57.69 56.72 58.86
C ARG A 40 -58.05 55.38 58.22
N LEU A 41 -59.30 55.28 57.80
CA LEU A 41 -59.87 54.20 57.01
C LEU A 41 -60.28 54.77 55.66
N SER A 42 -59.81 54.15 54.59
CA SER A 42 -60.17 54.53 53.21
C SER A 42 -60.39 53.29 52.36
N ASP A 43 -61.30 53.37 51.40
CA ASP A 43 -61.53 52.28 50.44
C ASP A 43 -60.95 52.66 49.07
N GLU A 44 -60.29 51.70 48.42
CA GLU A 44 -59.76 51.87 47.06
C GLU A 44 -60.89 51.77 46.01
N ASP A 45 -61.95 51.02 46.31
CA ASP A 45 -63.12 50.84 45.43
C ASP A 45 -64.15 51.96 45.58
N ASP A 46 -64.12 52.69 46.70
CA ASP A 46 -65.02 53.80 47.02
C ASP A 46 -64.25 55.01 47.53
N LEU A 47 -63.89 55.91 46.61
CA LEU A 47 -63.09 57.11 46.90
C LEU A 47 -63.80 58.12 47.82
N TYR A 48 -65.10 57.98 48.07
CA TYR A 48 -65.84 58.82 49.03
C TYR A 48 -65.82 58.23 50.45
N PHE A 49 -65.43 56.97 50.61
CA PHE A 49 -65.31 56.34 51.91
C PHE A 49 -64.04 56.82 52.60
N LEU A 50 -64.22 57.72 53.57
CA LEU A 50 -63.15 58.21 54.42
C LEU A 50 -63.65 58.35 55.85
N TYR A 51 -63.03 57.62 56.77
CA TYR A 51 -63.18 57.84 58.21
C TYR A 51 -61.83 58.16 58.80
N SER A 52 -61.75 59.17 59.63
CA SER A 52 -60.51 59.52 60.30
C SER A 52 -60.73 60.03 61.71
N THR A 53 -59.67 59.95 62.50
CA THR A 53 -59.54 60.63 63.77
C THR A 53 -58.09 61.04 63.94
N CYS A 54 -57.88 62.18 64.58
CA CYS A 54 -56.55 62.68 64.89
C CYS A 54 -56.44 62.66 66.41
N ILE A 55 -55.58 61.80 66.94
CA ILE A 55 -55.43 61.62 68.39
C ILE A 55 -54.23 62.45 68.83
N THR A 56 -54.50 63.50 69.59
CA THR A 56 -53.48 64.28 70.28
C THR A 56 -52.99 63.58 71.55
N ASP A 57 -51.85 64.02 72.11
CA ASP A 57 -51.33 63.49 73.38
C ASP A 57 -52.32 63.70 74.55
N GLU A 58 -53.07 64.80 74.54
CA GLU A 58 -54.11 65.10 75.53
C GLU A 58 -55.30 64.14 75.43
N GLU A 59 -55.82 63.93 74.22
CA GLU A 59 -56.91 62.97 73.96
C GLU A 59 -56.48 61.53 74.25
N PHE A 60 -55.21 61.20 74.00
CA PHE A 60 -54.67 59.89 74.32
C PHE A 60 -54.71 59.59 75.81
N ASN A 61 -54.47 60.57 76.71
CA ASN A 61 -54.59 60.33 78.16
C ASN A 61 -56.01 59.92 78.57
N SER A 62 -57.03 60.46 77.88
CA SER A 62 -58.42 60.07 78.06
C SER A 62 -58.68 58.64 77.55
N ILE A 63 -58.22 58.33 76.34
CA ILE A 63 -58.31 56.99 75.73
C ILE A 63 -57.60 55.95 76.60
N LYS A 64 -56.39 56.27 77.08
CA LYS A 64 -55.55 55.44 77.95
C LYS A 64 -56.28 55.06 79.23
N THR A 65 -56.90 56.05 79.88
CA THR A 65 -57.66 55.81 81.12
C THR A 65 -58.95 55.03 80.84
N GLN A 66 -59.70 55.39 79.79
CA GLN A 66 -60.97 54.76 79.44
C GLN A 66 -60.82 53.29 79.02
N GLN A 67 -59.73 52.95 78.33
CA GLN A 67 -59.49 51.61 77.78
C GLN A 67 -58.44 50.83 78.57
N GLY A 68 -57.92 51.38 79.67
CA GLY A 68 -56.92 50.72 80.51
C GLY A 68 -55.60 50.44 79.80
N LEU A 69 -55.17 51.30 78.88
CA LEU A 69 -53.92 51.10 78.13
C LEU A 69 -52.71 51.31 79.05
N LEU A 70 -51.75 50.40 78.97
CA LEU A 70 -50.52 50.44 79.78
C LEU A 70 -49.34 51.13 79.08
N VAL A 71 -49.54 51.59 77.85
CA VAL A 71 -48.50 52.25 77.03
C VAL A 71 -48.55 53.77 77.14
N ASP A 72 -47.44 54.41 76.82
CA ASP A 72 -47.36 55.85 76.60
C ASP A 72 -47.75 56.20 75.15
N PHE A 73 -47.87 57.50 74.85
CA PHE A 73 -48.27 57.95 73.52
C PHE A 73 -47.26 57.54 72.43
N ALA A 74 -45.97 57.51 72.77
CA ALA A 74 -44.91 57.12 71.85
C ALA A 74 -44.96 55.62 71.47
N GLY A 75 -45.25 54.74 72.44
CA GLY A 75 -45.38 53.30 72.22
C GLY A 75 -46.75 52.86 71.70
N PHE A 76 -47.76 53.73 71.78
CA PHE A 76 -49.13 53.40 71.39
C PHE A 76 -49.23 52.98 69.91
N SER A 77 -48.69 53.76 68.98
CA SER A 77 -48.78 53.47 67.54
C SER A 77 -48.20 52.10 67.19
N GLN A 78 -47.05 51.74 67.77
CA GLN A 78 -46.44 50.43 67.56
C GLN A 78 -47.33 49.29 68.09
N LYS A 79 -47.93 49.44 69.27
CA LYS A 79 -48.87 48.42 69.80
C LYS A 79 -50.10 48.24 68.92
N VAL A 80 -50.61 49.31 68.33
CA VAL A 80 -51.72 49.18 67.38
C VAL A 80 -51.27 48.45 66.11
N ILE A 81 -50.08 48.75 65.60
CA ILE A 81 -49.49 48.04 64.44
C ILE A 81 -49.31 46.56 64.74
N ASP A 82 -48.81 46.20 65.93
CA ASP A 82 -48.64 44.79 66.34
C ASP A 82 -50.00 44.05 66.34
N LEU A 83 -51.04 44.68 66.90
CA LEU A 83 -52.41 44.14 66.91
C LEU A 83 -52.99 44.00 65.50
N LEU A 84 -52.75 44.96 64.61
CA LEU A 84 -53.13 44.88 63.20
C LEU A 84 -52.36 43.76 62.47
N GLY A 85 -51.10 43.53 62.84
CA GLY A 85 -50.31 42.39 62.38
C GLY A 85 -51.00 41.06 62.71
N PHE A 86 -51.47 40.90 63.95
CA PHE A 86 -52.26 39.70 64.33
C PHE A 86 -53.56 39.58 63.56
N CYS A 87 -54.27 40.69 63.29
CA CYS A 87 -55.44 40.66 62.40
C CYS A 87 -55.04 40.13 61.02
N SER A 88 -54.02 40.72 60.38
CA SER A 88 -53.57 40.29 59.03
C SER A 88 -53.20 38.81 58.94
N GLU A 89 -52.60 38.23 59.98
CA GLU A 89 -52.25 36.81 59.99
C GLU A 89 -53.47 35.88 60.17
N GLU A 90 -54.56 36.40 60.74
CA GLU A 90 -55.79 35.66 61.02
C GLU A 90 -56.87 35.84 59.93
N GLU A 91 -56.76 36.85 59.07
CA GLU A 91 -57.77 37.21 58.06
C GLU A 91 -58.17 36.06 57.11
N ASP A 92 -57.21 35.20 56.74
CA ASP A 92 -57.43 34.06 55.83
C ASP A 92 -57.86 32.76 56.56
N LYS A 93 -57.93 32.76 57.89
CA LYS A 93 -58.25 31.56 58.68
C LYS A 93 -59.77 31.35 58.77
N PRO A 94 -60.25 30.09 58.82
CA PRO A 94 -61.68 29.80 58.91
C PRO A 94 -62.32 30.27 60.23
N CYS A 95 -61.53 30.36 61.30
CA CYS A 95 -61.96 30.86 62.62
C CYS A 95 -60.93 31.88 63.12
N PRO A 96 -60.99 33.15 62.64
CA PRO A 96 -60.01 34.16 62.98
C PRO A 96 -60.06 34.49 64.47
N LYS A 97 -58.92 34.42 65.15
CA LYS A 97 -58.81 34.81 66.56
C LYS A 97 -58.79 36.32 66.72
N TYR A 98 -58.07 37.05 65.87
CA TYR A 98 -58.04 38.50 65.88
C TYR A 98 -58.88 39.05 64.71
N ILE A 99 -59.79 39.96 65.02
CA ILE A 99 -60.79 40.46 64.09
C ILE A 99 -60.83 41.99 64.19
N LEU A 100 -60.74 42.64 63.04
CA LEU A 100 -60.95 44.08 62.92
C LEU A 100 -62.42 44.35 62.62
N LYS A 101 -63.08 45.13 63.48
CA LYS A 101 -64.50 45.50 63.35
C LYS A 101 -64.66 47.00 63.22
N PHE A 102 -65.65 47.43 62.45
CA PHE A 102 -66.05 48.82 62.37
C PHE A 102 -67.56 48.94 62.60
N LEU A 103 -67.94 49.52 63.74
CA LEU A 103 -69.33 49.72 64.11
C LEU A 103 -69.78 51.08 63.59
N CYS A 104 -70.73 51.10 62.66
CA CYS A 104 -71.27 52.35 62.13
C CYS A 104 -72.41 52.83 63.03
N LEU A 105 -72.25 53.98 63.70
CA LEU A 105 -73.32 54.59 64.48
C LEU A 105 -74.34 55.21 63.50
N SER A 106 -75.62 55.15 63.83
CA SER A 106 -76.72 55.44 62.91
C SER A 106 -76.61 56.81 62.20
N ASP A 107 -77.23 56.88 61.02
CA ASP A 107 -77.00 57.80 59.90
C ASP A 107 -77.59 59.24 60.05
N PRO A 108 -77.44 59.90 61.21
CA PRO A 108 -77.09 61.32 61.13
C PRO A 108 -75.77 61.67 61.82
N SER A 109 -75.20 60.75 62.61
CA SER A 109 -74.02 61.06 63.43
C SER A 109 -72.71 61.07 62.65
N LYS A 110 -72.65 60.42 61.47
CA LYS A 110 -71.42 60.25 60.67
C LYS A 110 -70.21 59.79 61.50
N GLN A 111 -70.45 59.00 62.54
CA GLN A 111 -69.43 58.48 63.44
C GLN A 111 -69.40 56.96 63.36
N GLY A 112 -68.21 56.40 63.53
CA GLY A 112 -68.05 54.95 63.63
C GLY A 112 -66.92 54.59 64.57
N THR A 113 -67.00 53.39 65.13
CA THR A 113 -66.01 52.90 66.11
C THR A 113 -65.22 51.75 65.50
N LEU A 114 -63.91 51.95 65.33
CA LEU A 114 -62.97 50.91 64.92
C LEU A 114 -62.54 50.11 66.15
N GLN A 115 -62.73 48.80 66.12
CA GLN A 115 -62.37 47.91 67.21
C GLN A 115 -61.47 46.77 66.76
N ILE A 116 -60.44 46.49 67.56
CA ILE A 116 -59.65 45.28 67.43
C ILE A 116 -60.13 44.31 68.50
N VAL A 117 -60.65 43.17 68.07
CA VAL A 117 -61.32 42.20 68.94
C VAL A 117 -60.63 40.85 68.84
N GLU A 118 -60.35 40.22 69.97
CA GLU A 118 -59.88 38.85 70.07
C GLU A 118 -61.02 37.92 70.47
N ALA A 119 -61.25 36.87 69.69
CA ALA A 119 -62.11 35.75 70.03
C ALA A 119 -61.36 34.79 70.96
N THR A 120 -61.68 34.87 72.25
CA THR A 120 -61.22 33.88 73.24
C THR A 120 -62.16 32.67 73.24
N ASN A 121 -61.77 31.58 73.92
CA ASN A 121 -62.60 30.38 74.05
C ASN A 121 -63.96 30.61 74.76
N PHE A 122 -64.16 31.77 75.40
CA PHE A 122 -65.38 32.09 76.16
C PHE A 122 -66.11 33.32 75.64
N LYS A 123 -65.38 34.39 75.28
CA LYS A 123 -65.96 35.67 74.87
C LYS A 123 -65.09 36.44 73.88
N TYR A 124 -65.65 37.49 73.31
CA TYR A 124 -64.88 38.50 72.60
C TYR A 124 -64.25 39.49 73.58
N LEU A 125 -62.95 39.73 73.43
CA LEU A 125 -62.18 40.71 74.19
C LEU A 125 -61.79 41.86 73.25
N THR A 126 -62.21 43.09 73.55
CA THR A 126 -61.81 44.26 72.78
C THR A 126 -60.47 44.77 73.29
N HIS A 127 -59.44 44.72 72.43
CA HIS A 127 -58.10 45.23 72.74
C HIS A 127 -57.98 46.73 72.57
N LEU A 128 -58.71 47.27 71.58
CA LEU A 128 -58.69 48.69 71.26
C LEU A 128 -60.02 49.08 70.63
N SER A 129 -60.52 50.27 70.97
CA SER A 129 -61.75 50.85 70.44
C SER A 129 -61.56 52.34 70.15
N LEU A 130 -61.42 52.74 68.90
CA LEU A 130 -61.24 54.14 68.51
C LEU A 130 -62.49 54.68 67.85
N ASN A 131 -62.88 55.91 68.20
CA ASN A 131 -63.97 56.61 67.54
C ASN A 131 -63.41 57.43 66.37
N LEU A 132 -64.00 57.23 65.20
CA LEU A 132 -63.68 57.92 63.97
C LEU A 132 -64.91 58.70 63.48
N CYS A 133 -64.63 59.80 62.79
CA CYS A 133 -65.65 60.60 62.12
C CYS A 133 -65.51 60.41 60.62
N ALA A 134 -66.63 60.42 59.90
CA ALA A 134 -66.59 60.48 58.44
C ALA A 134 -65.97 61.81 58.01
N GLY A 135 -65.14 61.77 56.98
CA GLY A 135 -64.56 62.97 56.39
C GLY A 135 -65.66 63.91 55.85
N ASP A 136 -65.52 65.20 56.11
CA ASP A 136 -66.27 66.24 55.41
C ASP A 136 -65.70 66.45 53.99
N ASN A 137 -66.35 67.31 53.20
CA ASN A 137 -65.94 67.54 51.81
C ASN A 137 -64.52 68.12 51.70
N GLU A 138 -64.15 68.96 52.66
CA GLU A 138 -62.85 69.63 52.74
C GLU A 138 -61.72 68.64 53.04
N THR A 139 -61.89 67.80 54.07
CA THR A 139 -60.93 66.75 54.43
C THR A 139 -60.83 65.67 53.36
N LEU A 140 -61.96 65.26 52.78
CA LEU A 140 -61.98 64.31 51.66
C LEU A 140 -61.24 64.86 50.44
N LYS A 141 -61.50 66.12 50.07
CA LYS A 141 -60.81 66.77 48.95
C LYS A 141 -59.32 66.89 49.22
N ALA A 142 -58.91 67.29 50.42
CA ALA A 142 -57.50 67.38 50.80
C ALA A 142 -56.82 66.01 50.71
N TYR A 143 -57.48 64.96 51.20
CA TYR A 143 -57.00 63.58 51.11
C TYR A 143 -56.82 63.13 49.66
N LEU A 144 -57.86 63.28 48.83
CA LEU A 144 -57.82 62.87 47.43
C LEU A 144 -56.78 63.64 46.62
N VAL A 145 -56.61 64.95 46.87
CA VAL A 145 -55.54 65.75 46.23
C VAL A 145 -54.15 65.27 46.66
N GLY A 146 -53.97 64.92 47.94
CA GLY A 146 -52.73 64.33 48.44
C GLY A 146 -52.40 62.99 47.77
N GLN A 147 -53.38 62.08 47.72
CA GLN A 147 -53.25 60.79 47.04
C GLN A 147 -52.94 60.96 45.55
N LEU A 148 -53.64 61.86 44.85
CA LEU A 148 -53.40 62.14 43.44
C LEU A 148 -52.01 62.70 43.17
N LYS A 149 -51.50 63.59 44.04
CA LYS A 149 -50.13 64.09 43.93
C LYS A 149 -49.11 62.97 44.11
N SER A 150 -49.30 62.11 45.12
CA SER A 150 -48.43 60.97 45.38
C SER A 150 -48.42 60.00 44.19
N LEU A 151 -49.60 59.60 43.73
CA LEU A 151 -49.77 58.70 42.58
C LEU A 151 -49.16 59.28 41.30
N LYS A 152 -49.32 60.59 41.05
CA LYS A 152 -48.72 61.25 39.89
C LYS A 152 -47.19 61.26 39.97
N ALA A 153 -46.62 61.49 41.15
CA ALA A 153 -45.18 61.47 41.36
C ALA A 153 -44.61 60.04 41.18
N GLU A 154 -45.27 59.04 41.76
CA GLU A 154 -44.87 57.64 41.63
C GLU A 154 -44.98 57.15 40.17
N SER A 155 -46.09 57.47 39.50
CA SER A 155 -46.30 57.14 38.09
C SER A 155 -45.21 57.77 37.20
N LYS A 156 -44.89 59.04 37.41
CA LYS A 156 -43.82 59.72 36.67
C LYS A 156 -42.46 59.06 36.92
N ALA A 157 -42.09 58.82 38.17
CA ALA A 157 -40.83 58.17 38.51
C ALA A 157 -40.71 56.76 37.86
N LYS A 158 -41.84 56.03 37.81
CA LYS A 158 -41.90 54.72 37.16
C LYS A 158 -41.77 54.81 35.64
N ILE A 159 -42.41 55.79 35.01
CA ILE A 159 -42.26 56.07 33.57
C ILE A 159 -40.79 56.39 33.27
N ASP A 160 -40.19 57.34 33.99
CA ASP A 160 -38.79 57.75 33.80
C ASP A 160 -37.84 56.54 33.96
N SER A 161 -38.08 55.67 34.95
CA SER A 161 -37.31 54.43 35.15
C SER A 161 -37.46 53.43 34.00
N LEU A 162 -38.66 53.29 33.45
CA LEU A 162 -38.94 52.38 32.34
C LEU A 162 -38.34 52.90 31.04
N GLU A 163 -38.42 54.20 30.78
CA GLU A 163 -37.79 54.84 29.62
C GLU A 163 -36.27 54.67 29.64
N ASN A 164 -35.63 54.89 30.79
CA ASN A 164 -34.20 54.64 30.96
C ASN A 164 -33.84 53.17 30.67
N SER A 165 -34.59 52.23 31.28
CA SER A 165 -34.35 50.78 31.05
C SER A 165 -34.55 50.39 29.58
N LEU A 166 -35.55 50.96 28.91
CA LEU A 166 -35.81 50.71 27.50
C LEU A 166 -34.67 51.24 26.63
N SER A 167 -34.18 52.44 26.92
CA SER A 167 -33.06 53.03 26.18
C SER A 167 -31.77 52.21 26.34
N GLU A 168 -31.45 51.78 27.55
CA GLU A 168 -30.30 50.90 27.84
C GLU A 168 -30.41 49.57 27.07
N LYS A 169 -31.57 48.91 27.15
CA LYS A 169 -31.79 47.65 26.42
C LYS A 169 -31.80 47.81 24.91
N SER A 170 -32.29 48.94 24.40
CA SER A 170 -32.23 49.24 22.97
C SER A 170 -30.79 49.42 22.49
N TYR A 171 -29.93 50.04 23.31
CA TYR A 171 -28.51 50.22 23.02
C TYR A 171 -27.78 48.86 23.02
N GLU A 172 -27.93 48.07 24.08
CA GLU A 172 -27.34 46.72 24.18
C GLU A 172 -27.74 45.84 22.98
N LEU A 173 -29.01 45.89 22.56
CA LEU A 173 -29.49 45.14 21.40
C LEU A 173 -28.82 45.61 20.10
N SER A 174 -28.63 46.92 19.93
CA SER A 174 -27.98 47.47 18.75
C SER A 174 -26.50 47.08 18.67
N GLU A 175 -25.81 47.10 19.81
CA GLU A 175 -24.41 46.70 19.93
C GLU A 175 -24.24 45.21 19.67
N SER A 176 -25.08 44.37 20.28
CA SER A 176 -25.08 42.93 20.05
C SER A 176 -25.33 42.57 18.58
N LYS A 177 -26.27 43.25 17.90
CA LYS A 177 -26.50 43.09 16.46
C LYS A 177 -25.28 43.46 15.63
N ARG A 178 -24.59 44.55 15.97
CA ARG A 178 -23.36 44.96 15.29
C ARG A 178 -22.26 43.92 15.46
N ASN A 179 -22.08 43.40 16.67
CA ASN A 179 -21.08 42.36 16.95
C ASN A 179 -21.39 41.06 16.20
N LEU A 180 -22.66 40.65 16.14
CA LEU A 180 -23.09 39.50 15.35
C LEU A 180 -22.79 39.66 13.86
N SER A 181 -23.05 40.85 13.29
CA SER A 181 -22.72 41.14 11.88
C SER A 181 -21.21 41.04 11.63
N SER A 182 -20.39 41.58 12.52
CA SER A 182 -18.92 41.49 12.41
C SER A 182 -18.44 40.04 12.49
N LEU A 183 -19.00 39.24 13.41
CA LEU A 183 -18.61 37.85 13.57
C LEU A 183 -19.04 36.99 12.37
N ASP A 184 -20.19 37.29 11.75
CA ASP A 184 -20.64 36.61 10.53
C ASP A 184 -19.71 36.92 9.34
N GLU A 185 -19.27 38.18 9.21
CA GLU A 185 -18.26 38.57 8.21
C GLU A 185 -16.92 37.82 8.41
N GLU A 186 -16.42 37.77 9.65
CA GLU A 186 -15.21 37.02 9.99
C GLU A 186 -15.35 35.53 9.69
N LEU A 187 -16.48 34.93 10.08
CA LEU A 187 -16.78 33.52 9.83
C LEU A 187 -16.81 33.21 8.32
N ASN A 188 -17.44 34.08 7.53
CA ASN A 188 -17.50 33.93 6.08
C ASN A 188 -16.11 34.06 5.44
N ASN A 189 -15.26 34.96 5.94
CA ASN A 189 -13.88 35.11 5.49
C ASN A 189 -12.99 33.89 5.84
N VAL A 190 -13.14 33.34 7.04
CA VAL A 190 -12.43 32.11 7.45
C VAL A 190 -12.90 30.92 6.61
N LYS A 191 -14.21 30.80 6.35
CA LYS A 191 -14.75 29.75 5.49
C LYS A 191 -14.22 29.85 4.06
N SER A 192 -14.20 31.04 3.47
CA SER A 192 -13.74 31.24 2.09
C SER A 192 -12.23 30.98 1.95
N SER A 193 -11.42 31.50 2.88
CA SER A 193 -9.97 31.26 2.90
C SER A 193 -9.61 29.79 3.15
N SER A 194 -10.34 29.11 4.04
CA SER A 194 -10.17 27.68 4.27
C SER A 194 -10.52 26.85 3.03
N ARG A 195 -11.63 27.17 2.34
CA ARG A 195 -12.01 26.50 1.08
C ARG A 195 -10.95 26.69 0.00
N LEU A 196 -10.48 27.93 -0.18
CA LEU A 196 -9.44 28.22 -1.17
C LEU A 196 -8.15 27.44 -0.86
N ARG A 197 -7.77 27.32 0.41
CA ARG A 197 -6.60 26.55 0.84
C ARG A 197 -6.77 25.05 0.59
N GLU A 198 -7.95 24.51 0.87
CA GLU A 198 -8.28 23.11 0.58
C GLU A 198 -8.24 22.82 -0.93
N GLU A 199 -8.84 23.68 -1.75
CA GLU A 199 -8.83 23.55 -3.22
C GLU A 199 -7.42 23.65 -3.79
N THR A 200 -6.61 24.56 -3.25
CA THR A 200 -5.21 24.72 -3.68
C THR A 200 -4.40 23.48 -3.34
N LEU A 201 -4.56 22.95 -2.13
CA LEU A 201 -3.86 21.74 -1.70
C LEU A 201 -4.29 20.51 -2.51
N LYS A 202 -5.59 20.37 -2.81
CA LYS A 202 -6.10 19.30 -3.69
C LYS A 202 -5.46 19.37 -5.07
N ARG A 203 -5.43 20.56 -5.67
CA ARG A 203 -4.82 20.79 -6.98
C ARG A 203 -3.33 20.41 -6.98
N GLU A 204 -2.59 20.81 -5.96
CA GLU A 204 -1.16 20.45 -5.82
C GLU A 204 -0.96 18.94 -5.69
N PHE A 205 -1.86 18.23 -4.99
CA PHE A 205 -1.78 16.78 -4.87
C PHE A 205 -2.14 16.08 -6.19
N GLU A 206 -3.18 16.55 -6.88
CA GLU A 206 -3.57 16.04 -8.21
C GLU A 206 -2.43 16.24 -9.22
N GLU A 207 -1.80 17.43 -9.25
CA GLU A 207 -0.64 17.70 -10.11
C GLU A 207 0.56 16.82 -9.78
N LYS A 208 0.85 16.59 -8.50
CA LYS A 208 1.91 15.64 -8.12
C LYS A 208 1.57 14.22 -8.54
N LEU A 209 0.31 13.80 -8.40
CA LEU A 209 -0.13 12.46 -8.77
C LEU A 209 0.04 12.23 -10.28
N THR A 210 -0.40 13.18 -11.12
CA THR A 210 -0.23 13.07 -12.58
C THR A 210 1.24 13.02 -12.98
N VAL A 211 2.10 13.86 -12.40
CA VAL A 211 3.55 13.82 -12.67
C VAL A 211 4.17 12.48 -12.26
N TRP A 212 3.73 11.89 -11.15
CA TRP A 212 4.21 10.56 -10.73
C TRP A 212 3.70 9.44 -11.62
N GLU A 213 2.44 9.48 -12.04
CA GLU A 213 1.85 8.54 -13.00
C GLU A 213 2.57 8.58 -14.35
N GLU A 214 2.87 9.79 -14.86
CA GLU A 214 3.65 9.98 -16.09
C GLU A 214 5.07 9.40 -15.96
N LYS A 215 5.76 9.69 -14.85
CA LYS A 215 7.11 9.15 -14.57
C LYS A 215 7.11 7.64 -14.47
N TYR A 216 6.12 7.06 -13.78
CA TYR A 216 5.98 5.63 -13.64
C TYR A 216 5.74 4.97 -14.99
N THR A 217 4.79 5.49 -15.77
CA THR A 217 4.46 4.99 -17.12
C THR A 217 5.64 5.09 -18.08
N GLN A 218 6.39 6.20 -18.01
CA GLN A 218 7.61 6.38 -18.80
C GLN A 218 8.68 5.37 -18.40
N ALA A 219 8.93 5.19 -17.11
CA ALA A 219 9.89 4.20 -16.61
C ALA A 219 9.51 2.78 -17.03
N GLU A 220 8.23 2.41 -16.90
CA GLU A 220 7.72 1.11 -17.33
C GLU A 220 7.90 0.89 -18.84
N SER A 221 7.55 1.86 -19.67
CA SER A 221 7.75 1.80 -21.12
C SER A 221 9.22 1.65 -21.52
N THR A 222 10.12 2.42 -20.89
CA THR A 222 11.57 2.31 -21.14
C THR A 222 12.13 0.95 -20.70
N TYR A 223 11.66 0.42 -19.57
CA TYR A 223 12.04 -0.90 -19.09
C TYR A 223 11.57 -2.01 -20.05
N GLN A 224 10.32 -1.96 -20.52
CA GLN A 224 9.80 -2.91 -21.48
C GLN A 224 10.56 -2.86 -22.82
N CYS A 225 10.90 -1.66 -23.31
CA CYS A 225 11.67 -1.47 -24.52
C CYS A 225 13.09 -2.05 -24.39
N THR A 226 13.79 -1.75 -23.29
CA THR A 226 15.15 -2.28 -23.06
C THR A 226 15.16 -3.81 -22.89
N LEU A 227 14.16 -4.37 -22.20
CA LEU A 227 13.99 -5.82 -22.08
C LEU A 227 13.75 -6.48 -23.45
N ALA A 228 12.89 -5.92 -24.29
CA ALA A 228 12.63 -6.42 -25.64
C ALA A 228 13.89 -6.37 -26.52
N ASP A 229 14.64 -5.27 -26.46
CA ASP A 229 15.92 -5.10 -27.17
C ASP A 229 16.96 -6.12 -26.72
N GLU A 230 17.13 -6.34 -25.41
CA GLU A 230 18.05 -7.35 -24.87
C GLU A 230 17.65 -8.76 -25.30
N GLN A 231 16.36 -9.10 -25.24
CA GLN A 231 15.85 -10.38 -25.71
C GLN A 231 16.12 -10.59 -27.20
N GLN A 232 15.92 -9.56 -28.02
CA GLN A 232 16.20 -9.62 -29.45
C GLN A 232 17.70 -9.78 -29.72
N ARG A 233 18.56 -9.03 -29.03
CA ARG A 233 20.03 -9.15 -29.15
C ARG A 233 20.51 -10.53 -28.74
N SER A 234 20.02 -11.05 -27.60
CA SER A 234 20.33 -12.40 -27.13
C SER A 234 19.83 -13.48 -28.09
N SER A 235 18.65 -13.31 -28.68
CA SER A 235 18.13 -14.21 -29.72
C SER A 235 19.03 -14.24 -30.96
N LYS A 236 19.38 -13.06 -31.49
CA LYS A 236 20.28 -12.93 -32.66
C LYS A 236 21.66 -13.53 -32.38
N ALA A 237 22.25 -13.28 -31.21
CA ALA A 237 23.54 -13.87 -30.84
C ALA A 237 23.47 -15.40 -30.74
N ARG A 238 22.40 -15.95 -30.13
CA ARG A 238 22.17 -17.40 -30.08
C ARG A 238 21.96 -18.01 -31.46
N GLU A 239 21.28 -17.31 -32.36
CA GLU A 239 21.08 -17.73 -33.75
C GLU A 239 22.39 -17.72 -34.54
N GLN A 240 23.22 -16.69 -34.39
CA GLN A 240 24.56 -16.63 -35.00
C GLN A 240 25.44 -17.80 -34.56
N ILE A 241 25.56 -18.03 -33.23
CA ILE A 241 26.33 -19.15 -32.69
C ILE A 241 25.78 -20.50 -33.19
N ARG A 242 24.46 -20.66 -33.23
CA ARG A 242 23.81 -21.86 -33.78
C ARG A 242 24.17 -22.09 -35.25
N ASN A 243 24.18 -21.02 -36.05
CA ASN A 243 24.53 -21.08 -37.46
C ASN A 243 26.01 -21.42 -37.67
N GLU A 244 26.93 -20.81 -36.90
CA GLU A 244 28.36 -21.13 -36.93
C GLU A 244 28.63 -22.60 -36.59
N PHE A 245 28.03 -23.10 -35.50
CA PHE A 245 28.16 -24.52 -35.13
C PHE A 245 27.52 -25.44 -36.16
N SER A 246 26.38 -25.07 -36.74
CA SER A 246 25.73 -25.85 -37.81
C SER A 246 26.62 -25.97 -39.04
N GLN A 247 27.24 -24.86 -39.47
CA GLN A 247 28.19 -24.84 -40.58
C GLN A 247 29.43 -25.69 -40.29
N LYS A 248 30.03 -25.54 -39.10
CA LYS A 248 31.19 -26.35 -38.69
C LYS A 248 30.85 -27.84 -38.66
N LEU A 249 29.66 -28.18 -38.16
CA LEU A 249 29.17 -29.56 -38.12
C LEU A 249 28.94 -30.11 -39.53
N HIS A 250 28.44 -29.28 -40.47
CA HIS A 250 28.33 -29.65 -41.88
C HIS A 250 29.70 -29.90 -42.53
N LEU A 251 30.67 -29.02 -42.31
CA LEU A 251 32.04 -29.17 -42.85
C LEU A 251 32.71 -30.44 -42.30
N LEU A 252 32.67 -30.66 -40.99
CA LEU A 252 33.23 -31.87 -40.38
C LEU A 252 32.53 -33.14 -40.86
N LYS A 253 31.21 -33.10 -41.11
CA LYS A 253 30.49 -34.24 -41.70
C LYS A 253 30.97 -34.54 -43.12
N GLU A 254 31.18 -33.51 -43.95
CA GLU A 254 31.66 -33.69 -45.32
C GLU A 254 33.11 -34.17 -45.34
N GLU A 255 33.98 -33.62 -44.50
CA GLU A 255 35.37 -34.07 -44.35
C GLU A 255 35.42 -35.54 -43.89
N ASN A 256 34.63 -35.91 -42.89
CA ASN A 256 34.59 -37.29 -42.40
C ASN A 256 34.05 -38.26 -43.46
N LYS A 257 33.09 -37.82 -44.30
CA LYS A 257 32.62 -38.58 -45.45
C LYS A 257 33.73 -38.77 -46.49
N GLN A 258 34.45 -37.72 -46.85
CA GLN A 258 35.58 -37.80 -47.80
C GLN A 258 36.73 -38.67 -47.27
N LEU A 259 37.05 -38.56 -45.97
CA LEU A 259 38.00 -39.45 -45.30
C LEU A 259 37.52 -40.91 -45.31
N GLY A 260 36.22 -41.14 -45.14
CA GLY A 260 35.60 -42.46 -45.30
C GLY A 260 35.76 -43.02 -46.73
N GLU A 261 35.45 -42.21 -47.75
CA GLU A 261 35.59 -42.59 -49.16
C GLU A 261 37.04 -42.88 -49.55
N THR A 262 37.99 -42.02 -49.14
CA THR A 262 39.43 -42.23 -49.39
C THR A 262 39.98 -43.43 -48.64
N ARG A 263 39.57 -43.65 -47.39
CA ARG A 263 39.89 -44.88 -46.64
C ARG A 263 39.43 -46.11 -47.43
N ASP A 264 38.19 -46.10 -47.92
CA ASP A 264 37.63 -47.25 -48.65
C ASP A 264 38.37 -47.47 -49.99
N GLN A 265 38.75 -46.40 -50.70
CA GLN A 265 39.61 -46.47 -51.88
C GLN A 265 40.99 -47.06 -51.57
N LEU A 266 41.68 -46.56 -50.54
CA LEU A 266 42.99 -47.07 -50.12
C LEU A 266 42.90 -48.54 -49.69
N LEU A 267 41.86 -48.93 -48.95
CA LEU A 267 41.63 -50.32 -48.59
C LEU A 267 41.45 -51.21 -49.83
N SER A 268 40.74 -50.73 -50.85
CA SER A 268 40.58 -51.45 -52.11
C SER A 268 41.91 -51.58 -52.88
N GLN A 269 42.74 -50.52 -52.88
CA GLN A 269 44.05 -50.52 -53.55
C GLN A 269 45.05 -51.42 -52.83
N VAL A 270 45.08 -51.37 -51.49
CA VAL A 270 45.86 -52.31 -50.67
C VAL A 270 45.44 -53.73 -51.01
N LYS A 271 44.14 -54.04 -51.01
CA LYS A 271 43.65 -55.38 -51.36
C LYS A 271 44.09 -55.83 -52.76
N LEU A 272 44.07 -54.94 -53.74
CA LEU A 272 44.54 -55.22 -55.10
C LEU A 272 46.06 -55.48 -55.13
N LEU A 273 46.86 -54.59 -54.53
CA LEU A 273 48.32 -54.72 -54.47
C LEU A 273 48.76 -55.95 -53.70
N THR A 274 48.11 -56.28 -52.58
CA THR A 274 48.37 -57.52 -51.84
C THR A 274 48.05 -58.74 -52.71
N GLY A 275 46.97 -58.69 -53.48
CA GLY A 275 46.66 -59.73 -54.48
C GLY A 275 47.73 -59.84 -55.57
N GLN A 276 48.20 -58.71 -56.11
CA GLN A 276 49.28 -58.69 -57.11
C GLN A 276 50.61 -59.20 -56.54
N LEU A 277 50.97 -58.80 -55.33
CA LEU A 277 52.14 -59.32 -54.62
C LEU A 277 52.05 -60.83 -54.46
N ALA A 278 50.92 -61.36 -54.01
CA ALA A 278 50.72 -62.80 -53.92
C ALA A 278 50.92 -63.49 -55.28
N THR A 279 50.38 -62.94 -56.37
CA THR A 279 50.61 -63.51 -57.71
C THR A 279 52.07 -63.44 -58.18
N LEU A 280 52.78 -62.35 -57.85
CA LEU A 280 54.20 -62.21 -58.18
C LEU A 280 55.07 -63.12 -57.32
N GLU A 281 54.71 -63.33 -56.06
CA GLU A 281 55.33 -64.30 -55.17
C GLU A 281 55.13 -65.74 -55.69
N ASP A 282 53.92 -66.09 -56.15
CA ASP A 282 53.63 -67.37 -56.81
C ASP A 282 54.45 -67.54 -58.11
N GLN A 283 54.58 -66.49 -58.91
CA GLN A 283 55.43 -66.52 -60.12
C GLN A 283 56.92 -66.62 -59.80
N ALA A 284 57.39 -65.92 -58.77
CA ALA A 284 58.79 -65.96 -58.34
C ALA A 284 59.14 -67.33 -57.75
N THR A 285 58.23 -67.95 -57.00
CA THR A 285 58.40 -69.32 -56.49
C THR A 285 58.40 -70.33 -57.63
N ALA A 286 57.46 -70.23 -58.58
CA ALA A 286 57.45 -71.07 -59.78
C ALA A 286 58.74 -70.93 -60.61
N ALA A 287 59.20 -69.70 -60.87
CA ALA A 287 60.45 -69.46 -61.58
C ALA A 287 61.67 -70.00 -60.82
N LYS A 288 61.65 -69.94 -59.48
CA LYS A 288 62.70 -70.52 -58.64
C LYS A 288 62.70 -72.05 -58.70
N GLU A 289 61.54 -72.68 -58.71
CA GLU A 289 61.38 -74.13 -58.93
C GLU A 289 61.86 -74.54 -60.32
N GLU A 290 61.48 -73.81 -61.38
CA GLU A 290 61.99 -74.03 -62.74
C GLU A 290 63.51 -73.90 -62.80
N LEU A 291 64.10 -72.89 -62.13
CA LEU A 291 65.54 -72.69 -62.09
C LEU A 291 66.26 -73.82 -61.35
N ILE A 292 65.66 -74.40 -60.31
CA ILE A 292 66.17 -75.63 -59.66
C ILE A 292 66.15 -76.80 -60.65
N VAL A 293 65.06 -76.99 -61.40
CA VAL A 293 64.94 -78.05 -62.41
C VAL A 293 65.94 -77.88 -63.55
N VAL A 294 66.14 -76.66 -64.03
CA VAL A 294 67.14 -76.37 -65.09
C VAL A 294 68.55 -76.60 -64.56
N ARG A 295 68.86 -76.19 -63.32
CA ARG A 295 70.15 -76.48 -62.69
C ARG A 295 70.39 -77.98 -62.51
N SER A 296 69.37 -78.76 -62.14
CA SER A 296 69.53 -80.22 -62.07
C SER A 296 69.74 -80.85 -63.44
N LYS A 297 69.05 -80.36 -64.48
CA LYS A 297 69.26 -80.78 -65.88
C LYS A 297 70.67 -80.46 -66.38
N LEU A 298 71.18 -79.27 -66.07
CA LEU A 298 72.55 -78.87 -66.38
C LEU A 298 73.55 -79.80 -65.71
N ARG A 299 73.36 -80.09 -64.42
CA ARG A 299 74.23 -81.02 -63.67
C ARG A 299 74.25 -82.42 -64.27
N THR A 300 73.10 -82.95 -64.71
CA THR A 300 73.05 -84.24 -65.42
C THR A 300 73.71 -84.20 -66.79
N ALA A 301 73.61 -83.08 -67.52
CA ALA A 301 74.27 -82.91 -68.81
C ALA A 301 75.80 -82.80 -68.67
N GLU A 302 76.28 -82.10 -67.64
CA GLU A 302 77.70 -82.04 -67.29
C GLU A 302 78.24 -83.44 -66.96
N GLN A 303 77.51 -84.21 -66.14
CA GLN A 303 77.88 -85.57 -65.77
C GLN A 303 77.87 -86.53 -66.98
N ALA A 304 76.93 -86.35 -67.91
CA ALA A 304 76.90 -87.08 -69.18
C ALA A 304 78.09 -86.70 -70.08
N ASN A 305 78.45 -85.42 -70.14
CA ASN A 305 79.58 -84.93 -70.92
C ASN A 305 80.92 -85.46 -70.39
N GLU A 306 81.12 -85.49 -69.07
CA GLU A 306 82.29 -86.11 -68.42
C GLU A 306 82.40 -87.61 -68.75
N SER A 307 81.27 -88.32 -68.75
CA SER A 307 81.26 -89.74 -69.13
C SER A 307 81.60 -89.95 -70.61
N GLN A 308 81.14 -89.04 -71.50
CA GLN A 308 81.45 -89.08 -72.92
C GLN A 308 82.93 -88.76 -73.19
N THR A 309 83.51 -87.79 -72.48
CA THR A 309 84.96 -87.49 -72.57
C THR A 309 85.82 -88.65 -72.07
N ALA A 310 85.40 -89.35 -71.01
CA ALA A 310 86.07 -90.58 -70.55
C ALA A 310 85.97 -91.73 -71.57
N THR A 311 84.85 -91.86 -72.29
CA THR A 311 84.73 -92.85 -73.36
C THR A 311 85.55 -92.49 -74.60
N LEU A 312 85.65 -91.20 -74.93
CA LEU A 312 86.47 -90.70 -76.04
C LEU A 312 87.96 -90.97 -75.80
N SER A 313 88.48 -90.67 -74.61
CA SER A 313 89.89 -90.95 -74.28
C SER A 313 90.21 -92.46 -74.33
N ARG A 314 89.25 -93.32 -73.93
CA ARG A 314 89.39 -94.78 -74.03
C ARG A 314 89.43 -95.27 -75.48
N LEU A 315 88.65 -94.64 -76.38
CA LEU A 315 88.65 -94.98 -77.81
C LEU A 315 89.90 -94.49 -78.53
N GLU A 316 90.41 -93.30 -78.17
CA GLU A 316 91.69 -92.77 -78.67
C GLU A 316 92.87 -93.65 -78.26
N SER A 317 92.92 -94.08 -77.00
CA SER A 317 93.91 -95.05 -76.50
C SER A 317 93.90 -96.36 -77.31
N ARG A 318 92.72 -96.82 -77.72
CA ARG A 318 92.53 -98.08 -78.43
C ARG A 318 92.83 -97.97 -79.93
N LEU A 319 92.59 -96.80 -80.53
CA LEU A 319 93.04 -96.47 -81.89
C LEU A 319 94.56 -96.43 -81.97
N SER A 320 95.23 -95.80 -81.00
CA SER A 320 96.69 -95.72 -80.96
C SER A 320 97.37 -97.10 -80.89
N VAL A 321 96.77 -98.05 -80.16
CA VAL A 321 97.27 -99.44 -80.08
C VAL A 321 97.08 -100.19 -81.41
N LEU A 322 95.93 -100.01 -82.07
CA LEU A 322 95.66 -100.65 -83.37
C LEU A 322 96.51 -100.08 -84.50
N GLU A 323 96.85 -98.79 -84.47
CA GLU A 323 97.78 -98.18 -85.43
C GLU A 323 99.21 -98.74 -85.28
N GLN A 324 99.66 -99.03 -84.06
CA GLN A 324 100.97 -99.66 -83.83
C GLN A 324 101.01 -101.13 -84.30
N GLU A 325 99.91 -101.88 -84.18
CA GLU A 325 99.82 -103.25 -84.71
C GLU A 325 99.83 -103.30 -86.24
N LEU A 326 99.31 -102.26 -86.91
CA LEU A 326 99.27 -102.18 -88.38
C LEU A 326 100.65 -101.88 -88.97
N ILE A 327 101.43 -101.00 -88.33
CA ILE A 327 102.82 -100.70 -88.70
C ILE A 327 103.72 -101.94 -88.52
N ALA A 328 103.50 -102.72 -87.47
CA ALA A 328 104.26 -103.95 -87.24
C ALA A 328 103.95 -105.06 -88.26
N LYS A 329 102.71 -105.14 -88.77
CA LYS A 329 102.33 -106.09 -89.81
C LYS A 329 102.86 -105.72 -91.19
N ASP A 330 102.87 -104.43 -91.55
CA ASP A 330 103.41 -103.99 -92.84
C ASP A 330 104.93 -104.24 -92.96
N GLN A 331 105.69 -103.99 -91.88
CA GLN A 331 107.14 -104.27 -91.84
C GLN A 331 107.49 -105.78 -91.92
N LEU A 332 106.54 -106.65 -91.56
CA LEU A 332 106.65 -108.10 -91.67
C LEU A 332 106.42 -108.56 -93.13
N ILE A 333 105.47 -107.95 -93.83
CA ILE A 333 105.17 -108.24 -95.25
C ILE A 333 106.35 -107.85 -96.15
N THR A 334 107.00 -106.71 -95.89
CA THR A 334 108.18 -106.28 -96.67
C THR A 334 109.35 -107.28 -96.54
N ARG A 335 109.59 -107.83 -95.33
CA ARG A 335 110.65 -108.83 -95.09
C ARG A 335 110.38 -110.19 -95.72
N THR A 336 109.11 -110.62 -95.81
CA THR A 336 108.75 -111.86 -96.50
C THR A 336 108.82 -111.75 -98.03
N GLN A 337 108.64 -110.55 -98.58
CA GLN A 337 108.74 -110.31 -100.03
C GLN A 337 110.19 -110.36 -100.53
N ASP A 338 111.14 -109.87 -99.73
CA ASP A 338 112.57 -109.83 -100.08
C ASP A 338 113.28 -111.21 -99.95
N LEU A 339 112.73 -112.14 -99.15
CA LEU A 339 113.25 -113.50 -99.01
C LEU A 339 112.82 -114.44 -100.15
N LEU A 340 111.70 -114.16 -100.82
CA LEU A 340 111.15 -115.04 -101.87
C LEU A 340 111.85 -114.88 -103.24
N THR A 341 112.37 -113.69 -103.53
CA THR A 341 113.09 -113.42 -104.80
C THR A 341 114.56 -113.82 -104.73
N SER A 342 115.16 -113.81 -103.54
CA SER A 342 116.52 -114.31 -103.30
C SER A 342 116.67 -115.83 -103.43
N GLU A 343 115.56 -116.60 -103.34
CA GLU A 343 115.62 -118.07 -103.33
C GLU A 343 115.34 -118.70 -104.71
N GLN A 344 114.80 -117.93 -105.67
CA GLN A 344 114.55 -118.42 -107.03
C GLN A 344 115.77 -118.30 -107.98
N GLU A 345 116.85 -117.62 -107.57
CA GLU A 345 118.06 -117.40 -108.41
C GLU A 345 119.19 -118.45 -108.22
N ALA A 346 119.11 -119.39 -107.28
CA ALA A 346 120.30 -120.18 -106.89
C ALA A 346 120.38 -121.65 -107.32
N LYS A 347 119.33 -122.29 -107.87
CA LYS A 347 119.37 -123.67 -108.38
C LYS A 347 118.25 -123.81 -109.42
N VAL A 348 118.48 -123.71 -110.72
CA VAL A 348 118.97 -124.82 -111.55
C VAL A 348 119.65 -124.26 -112.82
N SER A 349 120.97 -124.27 -112.83
CA SER A 349 121.77 -124.50 -114.03
C SER A 349 122.84 -125.53 -113.69
N LYS A 350 122.52 -126.81 -113.87
CA LYS A 350 123.37 -127.70 -114.67
C LYS A 350 122.66 -128.99 -115.07
N LEU A 351 122.00 -128.93 -116.23
CA LEU A 351 121.77 -129.97 -117.26
C LEU A 351 120.63 -129.44 -118.14
N PHE A 352 120.72 -129.21 -119.44
CA PHE A 352 121.74 -129.42 -120.47
C PHE A 352 121.22 -128.68 -121.72
N LEU A 353 122.07 -127.83 -122.31
CA LEU A 353 122.17 -127.42 -123.73
C LEU A 353 120.91 -127.03 -124.58
N ILE A 354 121.15 -126.01 -125.44
CA ILE A 354 120.48 -125.67 -126.74
C ILE A 354 119.18 -124.85 -126.55
N LEU A 355 118.97 -123.67 -127.16
CA LEU A 355 119.62 -122.92 -128.24
C LEU A 355 119.14 -121.46 -128.21
N SER A 356 120.02 -120.56 -128.66
CA SER A 356 119.75 -119.32 -129.43
C SER A 356 118.67 -118.34 -128.97
N GLY A 357 119.14 -117.13 -128.65
CA GLY A 357 119.14 -116.10 -129.69
C GLY A 357 118.21 -114.92 -129.49
N SER A 358 118.85 -113.79 -129.17
CA SER A 358 118.67 -112.52 -129.88
C SER A 358 117.28 -111.86 -129.82
N PRO A 359 117.15 -110.63 -130.33
CA PRO A 359 117.64 -109.46 -129.61
C PRO A 359 116.55 -108.38 -129.57
N SER A 360 116.95 -107.20 -129.08
CA SER A 360 116.39 -105.91 -129.52
C SER A 360 114.99 -105.65 -128.95
N SER A 361 114.61 -104.45 -128.59
CA SER A 361 115.07 -103.16 -129.05
C SER A 361 114.35 -102.16 -128.16
N ASN A 362 114.98 -100.99 -128.01
CA ASN A 362 114.29 -99.74 -128.21
C ASN A 362 113.23 -99.34 -127.15
N LEU A 363 112.93 -98.06 -127.02
CA LEU A 363 113.41 -96.88 -127.70
C LEU A 363 113.25 -95.85 -126.60
N PHE A 364 114.33 -95.09 -126.45
CA PHE A 364 114.25 -93.65 -126.37
C PHE A 364 113.79 -93.16 -125.01
N THR A 365 114.63 -92.35 -124.37
CA THR A 365 114.73 -90.93 -124.72
C THR A 365 113.31 -90.36 -124.81
N CYS A 366 113.09 -89.21 -124.26
CA CYS A 366 113.37 -88.10 -125.13
C CYS A 366 113.18 -86.83 -124.33
N HIS A 367 113.94 -85.82 -124.65
CA HIS A 367 114.14 -85.39 -126.06
C HIS A 367 114.53 -86.31 -127.19
#